data_AF-A0A4S9C6M4-F1
#
_entry.id   AF-A0A4S9C6M4-F1
#
_cell.length_a   1.000
_cell.length_b   1.000
_cell.length_c   1.000
_cell.angle_alpha   90.00
_cell.angle_beta   90.00
_cell.angle_gamma   90.00
#
_symmetry.space_group_name_H-M   'P 1'
#
loop_
_entity.id
_entity.type
_entity.pdbx_description
1 polymer ?
#
loop_
_entity_poly.entity_id
_entity_poly.type
_entity_poly.pdbx_seq_one_letter_code
_entity_poly.pdbx_strand_id
1 'polypeptide(L)'
;MSHATKNDSDPKSSAHISSSEGASSSFAHVVNTKAACVPWSKLPVDCRKDIVTIRFEKSKQGFHIHKGVLSFWSDYYRGMLNGSFREAKEKTLTSDEDPYIFTIFESFCYTNQLTD
;
A
#
# COMPACT_ATOMS: atom_id res chain seq x y z
N MET A 1 -25.85 24.90 62.34
CA MET A 1 -24.47 25.34 62.70
C MET A 1 -23.55 24.19 62.38
N SER A 2 -22.87 24.30 61.25
CA SER A 2 -22.02 23.28 60.66
C SER A 2 -20.62 23.43 61.22
N HIS A 3 -20.07 22.44 61.90
CA HIS A 3 -18.62 22.31 62.10
C HIS A 3 -18.26 20.84 62.24
N ALA A 4 -17.60 20.31 61.20
CA ALA A 4 -16.92 19.03 61.19
C ALA A 4 -15.45 19.24 61.59
N THR A 5 -14.91 18.32 62.39
CA THR A 5 -13.54 18.31 62.89
C THR A 5 -12.63 17.44 62.02
N LYS A 6 -11.57 18.08 61.50
CA LYS A 6 -10.14 17.71 61.51
C LYS A 6 -9.66 16.27 61.19
N ASN A 7 -8.71 16.23 60.23
CA ASN A 7 -7.42 15.48 60.22
C ASN A 7 -7.45 13.93 60.12
N ASP A 8 -6.53 13.21 59.49
CA ASP A 8 -5.31 13.42 58.68
C ASP A 8 -4.90 12.02 58.12
N SER A 9 -4.00 12.00 57.13
CA SER A 9 -3.01 10.94 56.84
C SER A 9 -3.40 9.62 56.15
N ASP A 10 -2.70 9.36 55.03
CA ASP A 10 -2.62 8.15 54.21
C ASP A 10 -2.37 6.83 54.96
N PRO A 11 -2.67 5.68 54.29
CA PRO A 11 -1.63 4.67 54.18
C PRO A 11 -1.46 4.09 52.77
N LYS A 12 -0.19 4.00 52.39
CA LYS A 12 0.43 3.13 51.39
C LYS A 12 -0.10 1.69 51.49
N SER A 13 -0.62 1.12 50.40
CA SER A 13 -0.79 -0.33 50.28
C SER A 13 -0.40 -0.84 48.90
N SER A 14 0.56 -1.76 48.95
CA SER A 14 1.09 -2.60 47.88
C SER A 14 0.02 -3.57 47.37
N ALA A 15 -0.06 -3.75 46.05
CA ALA A 15 -0.72 -4.92 45.48
C ALA A 15 0.12 -5.46 44.32
N HIS A 16 0.66 -6.66 44.57
CA HIS A 16 1.19 -7.58 43.60
C HIS A 16 0.20 -7.79 42.44
N ILE A 17 0.69 -7.79 41.21
CA ILE A 17 -0.03 -8.39 40.09
C ILE A 17 0.87 -9.50 39.55
N SER A 18 0.56 -10.72 39.98
CA SER A 18 1.16 -11.95 39.48
C SER A 18 0.63 -12.24 38.07
N SER A 19 1.53 -12.74 37.23
CA SER A 19 1.33 -13.18 35.85
C SER A 19 0.10 -14.06 35.66
N SER A 20 -0.58 -13.87 34.52
CA SER A 20 -1.16 -14.99 33.78
C SER A 20 -1.04 -14.74 32.28
N GLU A 21 -0.54 -15.75 31.61
CA GLU A 21 -0.17 -15.80 30.20
C GLU A 21 -1.42 -16.01 29.34
N GLY A 22 -1.49 -15.31 28.22
CA GLY A 22 -2.53 -15.48 27.21
C GLY A 22 -1.99 -15.03 25.86
N ALA A 23 -1.34 -15.97 25.16
CA ALA A 23 -0.82 -15.78 23.82
C ALA A 23 -1.94 -15.48 22.82
N SER A 24 -1.73 -14.52 21.92
CA SER A 24 -2.04 -14.74 20.51
C SER A 24 -1.38 -13.69 19.61
N SER A 25 -0.28 -14.13 19.00
CA SER A 25 0.14 -13.80 17.64
C SER A 25 0.24 -12.31 17.27
N SER A 26 1.42 -11.76 17.53
CA SER A 26 2.00 -10.74 16.64
C SER A 26 1.89 -11.24 15.20
N PHE A 27 0.95 -10.69 14.43
CA PHE A 27 1.05 -10.74 12.98
C PHE A 27 2.19 -9.79 12.59
N ALA A 28 3.42 -10.24 12.82
CA ALA A 28 4.53 -9.79 12.03
C ALA A 28 4.09 -9.98 10.58
N HIS A 29 3.80 -8.88 9.89
CA HIS A 29 3.77 -8.89 8.44
C HIS A 29 5.20 -9.27 8.04
N VAL A 30 5.42 -10.57 7.87
CA VAL A 30 6.58 -11.10 7.19
C VAL A 30 6.42 -10.61 5.76
N VAL A 31 6.98 -9.43 5.49
CA VAL A 31 7.34 -9.07 4.12
C VAL A 31 8.37 -10.11 3.72
N ASN A 32 7.90 -11.18 3.10
CA ASN A 32 8.76 -12.15 2.48
C ASN A 32 9.32 -11.45 1.24
N THR A 33 10.36 -10.63 1.43
CA THR A 33 11.09 -9.96 0.36
C THR A 33 11.96 -10.98 -0.37
N LYS A 34 11.33 -12.04 -0.88
CA LYS A 34 11.94 -12.83 -1.93
C LYS A 34 11.90 -11.96 -3.16
N ALA A 35 13.07 -11.51 -3.60
CA ALA A 35 13.26 -11.08 -4.97
C ALA A 35 12.91 -12.27 -5.87
N ALA A 36 11.65 -12.33 -6.29
CA ALA A 36 11.22 -13.27 -7.30
C ALA A 36 11.73 -12.71 -8.61
N CYS A 37 12.80 -13.30 -9.14
CA CYS A 37 13.06 -13.24 -10.57
C CYS A 37 11.92 -14.04 -11.22
N VAL A 38 10.74 -13.43 -11.34
CA VAL A 38 9.65 -14.00 -12.14
C VAL A 38 10.26 -14.18 -13.52
N PRO A 39 10.33 -15.41 -14.05
CA PRO A 39 10.69 -15.60 -15.44
C PRO A 39 9.76 -14.68 -16.22
N TRP A 40 10.35 -13.73 -16.95
CA TRP A 40 9.73 -12.62 -17.68
C TRP A 40 8.69 -13.06 -18.73
N SER A 41 8.26 -14.32 -18.70
CA SER A 41 7.73 -15.01 -19.85
C SER A 41 6.23 -14.81 -20.06
N LYS A 42 5.40 -14.59 -19.03
CA LYS A 42 3.95 -14.37 -19.22
C LYS A 42 3.29 -13.54 -18.12
N LEU A 43 2.57 -12.48 -18.52
CA LEU A 43 1.61 -11.78 -17.65
C LEU A 43 0.52 -12.77 -17.18
N PRO A 44 0.20 -12.82 -15.88
CA PRO A 44 -0.94 -13.58 -15.37
C PRO A 44 -2.25 -13.17 -16.06
N VAL A 45 -3.15 -14.14 -16.29
CA VAL A 45 -4.46 -13.89 -16.93
C VAL A 45 -5.28 -12.87 -16.14
N ASP A 46 -5.10 -12.86 -14.81
CA ASP A 46 -5.83 -11.98 -13.90
C ASP A 46 -5.36 -10.53 -13.93
N CYS A 47 -4.21 -10.23 -14.54
CA CYS A 47 -3.65 -8.88 -14.56
C CYS A 47 -4.48 -7.89 -15.38
N ARG A 48 -5.38 -8.36 -16.25
CA ARG A 48 -6.21 -7.53 -17.15
C ARG A 48 -7.65 -7.30 -16.67
N LYS A 49 -7.92 -7.48 -15.37
CA LYS A 49 -9.27 -7.34 -14.79
C LYS A 49 -9.65 -5.88 -14.49
N ASP A 50 -8.80 -5.18 -13.76
CA ASP A 50 -9.03 -3.80 -13.35
C ASP A 50 -8.30 -2.83 -14.28
N ILE A 51 -8.93 -1.71 -14.63
CA ILE A 51 -8.31 -0.60 -15.35
C ILE A 51 -8.11 0.56 -14.38
N VAL A 52 -6.98 1.25 -14.49
CA VAL A 52 -6.69 2.51 -13.83
C VAL A 52 -6.45 3.60 -14.85
N THR A 53 -6.76 4.84 -14.47
CA THR A 53 -6.55 6.02 -15.31
C THR A 53 -5.36 6.82 -14.79
N ILE A 54 -4.38 7.09 -15.66
CA ILE A 54 -3.23 7.92 -15.34
C ILE A 54 -3.39 9.24 -16.08
N ARG A 55 -3.44 10.35 -15.33
CA ARG A 55 -3.54 11.71 -15.87
C ARG A 55 -2.19 12.39 -15.74
N PHE A 56 -1.72 12.99 -16.81
CA PHE A 56 -0.46 13.72 -16.80
C PHE A 56 -0.72 15.18 -16.45
N GLU A 57 0.12 15.82 -15.62
CA GLU A 57 -0.13 17.23 -15.23
C GLU A 57 0.21 18.20 -16.35
N LYS A 58 1.31 17.93 -17.06
CA LYS A 58 1.85 18.80 -18.10
C LYS A 58 1.11 18.68 -19.43
N SER A 59 0.26 17.66 -19.59
CA SER A 59 -0.54 17.43 -20.79
C SER A 59 -1.99 17.11 -20.42
N LYS A 60 -2.95 17.32 -21.30
CA LYS A 60 -4.33 16.87 -21.05
C LYS A 60 -4.54 15.38 -21.35
N GLN A 61 -3.46 14.62 -21.48
CA GLN A 61 -3.50 13.23 -21.88
C GLN A 61 -3.79 12.33 -20.69
N GLY A 62 -4.73 11.39 -20.89
CA GLY A 62 -5.07 10.34 -19.95
C GLY A 62 -4.78 8.98 -20.57
N PHE A 63 -4.21 8.07 -19.80
CA PHE A 63 -3.95 6.69 -20.21
C PHE A 63 -4.81 5.73 -19.41
N HIS A 64 -5.28 4.68 -20.07
CA HIS A 64 -6.07 3.61 -19.47
C HIS A 64 -5.30 2.31 -19.55
N ILE A 65 -4.78 1.87 -18.42
CA ILE A 65 -3.91 0.70 -18.34
C ILE A 65 -4.40 -0.24 -17.26
N HIS A 66 -4.19 -1.55 -17.46
CA HIS A 66 -4.63 -2.54 -16.50
C HIS A 66 -3.81 -2.47 -15.20
N LYS A 67 -4.51 -2.39 -14.07
CA LYS A 67 -3.94 -2.29 -12.72
C LYS A 67 -2.94 -3.41 -12.43
N GLY A 68 -3.34 -4.63 -12.77
CA GLY A 68 -2.52 -5.82 -12.54
C GLY A 68 -1.29 -5.88 -13.45
N VAL A 69 -1.35 -5.28 -14.64
CA VAL A 69 -0.21 -5.18 -15.55
C VAL A 69 0.83 -4.21 -14.98
N LEU A 70 0.42 -3.02 -14.56
CA LEU A 70 1.29 -2.06 -13.88
C LEU A 70 1.92 -2.64 -12.61
N SER A 71 1.10 -3.29 -11.78
CA SER A 71 1.54 -3.88 -10.51
C SER A 71 2.52 -5.05 -10.70
N PHE A 72 2.45 -5.73 -11.84
CA PHE A 72 3.36 -6.81 -12.18
C PHE A 72 4.74 -6.29 -12.54
N TRP A 73 4.79 -5.22 -13.36
CA TRP A 73 6.05 -4.66 -13.86
C TRP A 73 6.71 -3.63 -12.96
N SER A 74 5.98 -3.05 -12.00
CA SER A 74 6.49 -1.98 -11.17
C SER A 74 6.00 -2.10 -9.73
N ASP A 75 6.97 -2.22 -8.83
CA ASP A 75 6.73 -2.25 -7.39
C ASP A 75 6.14 -0.92 -6.88
N TYR A 76 6.50 0.20 -7.52
CA TYR A 76 5.94 1.52 -7.25
C TYR A 76 4.42 1.52 -7.49
N TYR A 77 3.99 1.13 -8.69
CA TYR A 77 2.56 1.05 -9.00
C TYR A 77 1.88 -0.07 -8.21
N ARG A 78 2.57 -1.16 -7.88
CA ARG A 78 2.02 -2.23 -7.03
C ARG A 78 1.65 -1.71 -5.64
N GLY A 79 2.55 -0.95 -5.01
CA GLY A 79 2.30 -0.34 -3.69
C GLY A 79 1.18 0.70 -3.75
N MET A 80 1.18 1.53 -4.79
CA MET A 80 0.18 2.59 -4.95
C MET A 80 -1.22 2.06 -5.28
N LEU A 81 -1.34 1.01 -6.10
CA LEU A 81 -2.63 0.52 -6.63
C LEU A 81 -3.23 -0.66 -5.85
N ASN A 82 -2.43 -1.36 -5.04
CA ASN A 82 -2.90 -2.45 -4.18
C ASN A 82 -2.74 -2.15 -2.69
N GLY A 83 -2.17 -1.01 -2.33
CA GLY A 83 -2.04 -0.56 -0.95
C GLY A 83 -3.24 0.24 -0.46
N SER A 84 -3.05 0.96 0.64
CA SER A 84 -4.07 1.79 1.29
C SER A 84 -4.14 3.23 0.75
N PHE A 85 -3.45 3.50 -0.35
CA PHE A 85 -3.42 4.80 -0.99
C PHE A 85 -4.79 5.15 -1.58
N ARG A 86 -5.09 6.45 -1.69
CA ARG A 86 -6.37 6.91 -2.24
C ARG A 86 -6.53 6.48 -3.70
N GLU A 87 -5.42 6.45 -4.42
CA GLU A 87 -5.27 6.02 -5.81
C GLU A 87 -5.73 4.57 -6.01
N ALA A 88 -5.51 3.68 -5.03
CA ALA A 88 -6.02 2.31 -5.07
C ALA A 88 -7.56 2.26 -5.03
N LYS A 89 -8.20 3.20 -4.32
CA LYS A 89 -9.65 3.30 -4.21
C LYS A 89 -10.27 4.03 -5.40
N GLU A 90 -9.65 5.12 -5.84
CA GLU A 90 -10.18 6.01 -6.90
C GLU A 90 -9.85 5.50 -8.30
N LYS A 91 -8.95 4.51 -8.44
CA LYS A 91 -8.47 3.98 -9.72
C LYS A 91 -7.99 5.07 -10.69
N THR A 92 -7.60 6.20 -10.15
CA THR A 92 -7.13 7.38 -10.87
C THR A 92 -5.90 7.90 -10.14
N LEU A 93 -4.86 8.22 -10.89
CA LEU A 93 -3.65 8.82 -10.35
C LEU A 93 -3.14 9.91 -11.30
N THR A 94 -2.34 10.81 -10.73
CA THR A 94 -1.72 11.91 -11.46
C THR A 94 -0.22 11.67 -11.54
N SER A 95 0.39 11.95 -12.68
CA SER A 95 1.83 11.80 -12.93
C SER A 95 2.40 13.08 -13.56
N ASP A 96 3.62 13.44 -13.17
CA ASP A 96 4.39 14.57 -13.68
C ASP A 96 5.44 14.17 -14.74
N GLU A 97 5.53 12.88 -15.05
CA GLU A 97 6.36 12.25 -16.07
C GLU A 97 5.97 12.73 -17.49
N ASP A 98 6.84 12.50 -18.47
CA ASP A 98 6.52 12.76 -19.87
C ASP A 98 5.53 11.70 -20.41
N PRO A 99 4.38 12.10 -20.99
CA PRO A 99 3.43 11.19 -21.62
C PRO A 99 4.06 10.28 -22.70
N TYR A 100 5.07 10.77 -23.41
CA TYR A 100 5.79 10.00 -24.44
C TYR A 100 6.52 8.80 -23.81
N ILE A 101 7.29 9.06 -22.74
CA ILE A 101 8.01 8.02 -21.99
C ILE A 101 7.02 6.99 -21.43
N PHE A 102 5.86 7.45 -20.94
CA PHE A 102 4.84 6.55 -20.46
C PHE A 102 4.23 5.67 -21.57
N THR A 103 4.13 6.17 -22.80
CA THR A 103 3.63 5.39 -23.95
C THR A 103 4.56 4.23 -24.28
N ILE A 104 5.88 4.46 -24.23
CA ILE A 104 6.90 3.41 -24.39
C ILE A 104 6.76 2.37 -23.28
N PHE A 105 6.63 2.83 -22.03
CA PHE A 105 6.47 1.95 -20.88
C PHE A 105 5.19 1.12 -20.93
N GLU A 106 4.05 1.72 -21.28
CA GLU A 106 2.78 1.01 -21.48
C GLU A 106 2.93 -0.09 -22.53
N SER A 107 3.52 0.24 -23.69
CA SER A 107 3.74 -0.70 -24.79
C SER A 107 4.62 -1.87 -24.32
N PHE A 108 5.70 -1.58 -23.61
CA PHE A 108 6.57 -2.57 -23.00
C PHE A 108 5.81 -3.48 -22.02
N CYS A 109 4.96 -2.91 -21.16
CA CYS A 109 4.18 -3.68 -20.21
C CYS A 109 3.28 -4.74 -20.87
N TYR A 110 2.77 -4.50 -22.08
CA TYR A 110 1.91 -5.45 -22.79
C TYR A 110 2.66 -6.40 -23.72
N THR A 111 3.67 -5.88 -24.41
CA THR A 111 4.36 -6.59 -25.50
C THR A 111 5.63 -7.27 -25.05
N ASN A 112 6.12 -6.95 -23.85
CA ASN A 112 7.39 -7.42 -23.33
C ASN A 112 8.61 -6.95 -24.15
N GLN A 113 8.42 -5.91 -24.97
CA GLN A 113 9.40 -5.38 -25.91
C GLN A 113 9.51 -3.88 -25.72
N LEU A 114 10.74 -3.39 -25.53
CA LEU A 114 11.01 -1.97 -25.44
C LEU A 114 11.10 -1.41 -26.87
N THR A 115 10.14 -0.56 -27.22
CA THR A 115 10.07 0.09 -28.53
C THR A 115 10.05 1.60 -28.29
N ASP A 116 11.12 2.28 -28.70
CA ASP A 116 11.25 3.75 -28.71
C ASP A 116 10.99 4.25 -30.14
#